data_AF-A0A8S0V271-F1
#
_entry.id   AF-A0A8S0V271-F1
#
_cell.length_a   1.000
_cell.length_b   1.000
_cell.length_c   1.000
_cell.angle_alpha   90.00
_cell.angle_beta   90.00
_cell.angle_gamma   90.00
#
_symmetry.space_group_name_H-M   'P 1'
#
loop_
_entity.id
_entity.type
_entity.pdbx_description
1 polymer ?
#
loop_
_entity_poly.entity_id
_entity_poly.type
_entity_poly.pdbx_seq_one_letter_code
_entity_poly.pdbx_strand_id
1 'polypeptide(L)'
;MAFSLSPSGDFAFGFQKLQDNDQFLLSIWYNKIPAKTIVWYPKDTSPVSRGSTVEIDTQNGLVLRDPQGSRLWRTENIVDSVSGGFMNDTGNFVISRRD
;
A
#
# COMPACT_ATOMS: atom_id res chain seq x y z
N MET A 1 7.03 0.35 7.05
CA MET A 1 6.11 1.15 7.87
C MET A 1 4.69 0.84 7.44
N ALA A 2 3.78 0.58 8.39
CA ALA A 2 2.36 0.40 8.10
C ALA A 2 1.69 1.78 7.98
N PHE A 3 0.87 1.96 6.95
CA PHE A 3 0.04 3.16 6.77
C PHE A 3 -1.40 2.92 7.19
N SER A 4 -1.86 1.67 7.15
CA SER A 4 -3.18 1.30 7.62
C SER A 4 -3.13 -0.07 8.30
N LEU A 5 -3.79 -0.16 9.45
CA LEU A 5 -4.05 -1.42 10.15
C LEU A 5 -5.53 -1.71 10.04
N SER A 6 -5.86 -2.99 9.82
CA SER A 6 -7.23 -3.47 10.02
C SER A 6 -7.66 -3.24 11.47
N PRO A 7 -8.96 -3.05 11.77
CA PRO A 7 -9.46 -2.84 13.13
C PRO A 7 -9.02 -3.94 14.13
N SER A 8 -9.01 -5.19 13.70
CA SER A 8 -8.48 -6.34 14.44
C SER A 8 -6.96 -6.33 14.62
N GLY A 9 -6.25 -5.60 13.77
CA GLY A 9 -4.79 -5.58 13.66
C GLY A 9 -4.20 -6.83 13.01
N ASP A 10 -5.01 -7.72 12.44
CA ASP A 10 -4.57 -8.97 11.80
C ASP A 10 -3.84 -8.70 10.48
N PHE A 11 -4.34 -7.73 9.71
CA PHE A 11 -3.72 -7.27 8.47
C PHE A 11 -3.19 -5.84 8.59
N ALA A 12 -2.13 -5.59 7.84
CA ALA A 12 -1.57 -4.26 7.66
C ALA A 12 -1.21 -4.02 6.19
N PHE A 13 -1.31 -2.76 5.78
CA PHE A 13 -0.96 -2.28 4.45
C PHE A 13 0.14 -1.22 4.55
N GLY A 14 1.11 -1.29 3.63
CA GLY A 14 2.20 -0.32 3.51
C GLY A 14 3.50 -0.87 2.96
N PHE A 15 4.63 -0.29 3.38
CA PHE A 15 5.96 -0.71 2.93
C PHE A 15 6.56 -1.75 3.88
N GLN A 16 6.78 -2.98 3.40
CA GLN A 16 7.59 -3.99 4.09
C GLN A 16 9.03 -3.97 3.60
N LYS A 17 9.98 -4.03 4.52
CA LYS A 17 11.41 -4.14 4.17
C LYS A 17 11.69 -5.60 3.80
N LEU A 18 12.24 -5.87 2.62
CA LEU A 18 12.47 -7.24 2.16
C LEU A 18 13.77 -7.85 2.67
N GLN A 19 14.84 -7.04 2.81
CA GLN A 19 16.17 -7.45 3.29
C GLN A 19 16.90 -6.23 3.89
N ASP A 20 18.17 -6.37 4.28
CA ASP A 20 18.95 -5.27 4.84
C ASP A 20 19.37 -4.17 3.84
N ASN A 21 19.10 -4.35 2.56
CA ASN A 21 19.54 -3.44 1.48
C ASN A 21 18.61 -2.23 1.24
N ASP A 22 17.89 -1.75 2.27
CA ASP A 22 17.01 -0.56 2.16
C ASP A 22 15.99 -0.60 1.00
N GLN A 23 15.56 -1.82 0.64
CA GLN A 23 14.52 -2.09 -0.35
C GLN A 23 13.20 -2.41 0.35
N PHE A 24 12.13 -1.80 -0.16
CA PHE A 24 10.80 -1.86 0.41
C PHE A 24 9.79 -2.34 -0.64
N LEU A 25 8.82 -3.15 -0.23
CA LEU A 25 7.73 -3.58 -1.08
C LEU A 25 6.41 -3.00 -0.55
N LEU A 26 5.68 -2.31 -1.42
CA LEU A 26 4.29 -1.97 -1.14
C LEU A 26 3.48 -3.27 -1.08
N SER A 27 2.86 -3.56 0.05
CA SER A 27 2.29 -4.87 0.30
C SER A 27 1.20 -4.87 1.38
N ILE A 28 0.46 -5.98 1.43
CA ILE A 28 -0.39 -6.38 2.55
C ILE A 28 0.23 -7.60 3.20
N TRP A 29 0.28 -7.63 4.53
CA TRP A 29 0.84 -8.75 5.29
C TRP A 29 0.03 -9.07 6.55
N TYR A 30 0.20 -10.29 7.07
CA TYR A 30 -0.28 -10.66 8.40
C TYR A 30 0.54 -9.94 9.47
N ASN A 31 -0.06 -8.97 10.14
CA ASN A 31 0.64 -8.09 11.04
C ASN A 31 0.95 -8.72 12.40
N LYS A 32 0.13 -9.66 12.89
CA LYS A 32 0.41 -10.33 14.17
C LYS A 32 1.45 -11.46 14.06
N ILE A 33 1.80 -11.87 12.84
CA ILE A 33 2.85 -12.88 12.63
C ILE A 33 4.22 -12.19 12.61
N PRO A 34 5.19 -12.57 13.47
CA PRO A 34 6.50 -11.93 13.53
C PRO A 34 7.24 -11.89 12.20
N ALA A 35 7.09 -12.94 11.38
CA ALA A 35 7.68 -13.01 10.04
C ALA A 35 7.08 -12.03 9.03
N LYS A 36 5.96 -11.35 9.36
CA LYS A 36 5.26 -10.39 8.50
C LYS A 36 4.98 -10.94 7.09
N THR A 37 4.46 -12.17 7.05
CA THR A 37 4.17 -12.88 5.80
C THR A 37 3.31 -12.04 4.86
N ILE A 38 3.85 -11.72 3.69
CA ILE A 38 3.20 -10.95 2.64
C ILE A 38 2.17 -11.83 1.93
N VAL A 39 0.94 -11.33 1.80
CA VAL A 39 -0.17 -12.03 1.14
C VAL A 39 -0.58 -11.35 -0.16
N TRP A 40 -0.18 -10.10 -0.36
CA TRP A 40 -0.44 -9.36 -1.59
C TRP A 40 0.60 -8.28 -1.81
N TYR A 41 0.95 -8.05 -3.07
CA TYR A 41 1.71 -6.92 -3.57
C TYR A 41 1.30 -6.62 -5.02
N PRO A 42 1.51 -5.39 -5.54
CA PRO A 42 1.16 -5.08 -6.92
C PRO A 42 2.03 -5.87 -7.90
N LYS A 43 1.40 -6.60 -8.83
CA LYS A 43 2.06 -7.57 -9.72
C LYS A 43 3.24 -6.99 -10.50
N ASP A 44 3.08 -5.80 -11.05
CA ASP A 44 4.06 -5.17 -11.94
C ASP A 44 4.89 -4.10 -11.21
N THR A 45 5.14 -4.31 -9.90
CA THR A 45 6.01 -3.45 -9.11
C THR A 45 7.22 -4.18 -8.59
N SER A 46 8.40 -3.59 -8.80
CA SER A 46 9.64 -3.99 -8.16
C SER A 46 9.75 -3.37 -6.77
N PRO A 47 10.58 -3.93 -5.87
CA PRO A 47 10.92 -3.27 -4.62
C PRO A 47 11.45 -1.86 -4.87
N VAL A 48 11.01 -0.92 -4.04
CA VAL A 48 11.31 0.51 -4.14
C VAL A 48 12.36 0.92 -3.11
N SER A 49 13.05 2.02 -3.38
CA SER A 49 14.07 2.57 -2.48
C SER A 49 13.46 3.32 -1.31
N ARG A 50 14.23 3.47 -0.23
CA ARG A 50 13.90 4.35 0.89
C ARG A 50 13.52 5.76 0.39
N GLY A 51 12.44 6.32 0.93
CA GLY A 51 11.92 7.64 0.55
C GLY A 51 10.82 7.59 -0.50
N SER A 52 10.55 6.42 -1.09
CA SER A 52 9.36 6.21 -1.93
C SER A 52 8.08 6.43 -1.12
N THR A 53 7.05 6.95 -1.78
CA THR A 53 5.78 7.31 -1.13
C THR A 53 4.62 6.52 -1.73
N VAL A 54 3.61 6.28 -0.90
CA VAL A 54 2.30 5.80 -1.36
C VAL A 54 1.24 6.73 -0.79
N GLU A 55 0.36 7.23 -1.66
CA GLU A 55 -0.64 8.24 -1.29
C GLU A 55 -1.97 7.98 -2.00
N ILE A 56 -3.06 8.48 -1.39
CA ILE A 56 -4.35 8.56 -2.06
C ILE A 56 -4.40 9.88 -2.84
N ASP A 57 -4.41 9.75 -4.16
CA ASP A 57 -4.66 10.81 -5.11
C ASP A 57 -6.15 10.81 -5.50
N THR A 58 -6.81 11.95 -5.34
CA THR A 58 -8.26 12.08 -5.56
C THR A 58 -8.72 11.70 -6.97
N GLN A 59 -7.85 11.75 -7.99
CA GLN A 59 -8.18 11.43 -9.38
C GLN A 59 -7.56 10.11 -9.84
N ASN A 60 -6.45 9.70 -9.21
CA ASN A 60 -5.65 8.57 -9.64
C ASN A 60 -5.73 7.36 -8.69
N GLY A 61 -6.49 7.47 -7.59
CA GLY A 61 -6.62 6.43 -6.59
C GLY A 61 -5.37 6.30 -5.75
N LEU A 62 -4.94 5.07 -5.47
CA LEU A 62 -3.70 4.83 -4.73
C LEU A 62 -2.51 4.93 -5.69
N VAL A 63 -1.55 5.81 -5.41
CA VAL A 63 -0.40 6.09 -6.27
C VAL A 63 0.90 5.82 -5.52
N LEU A 64 1.79 5.05 -6.15
CA LEU A 64 3.15 4.77 -5.67
C LEU A 64 4.15 5.61 -6.47
N ARG A 65 5.04 6.31 -5.77
CA ARG A 65 6.09 7.15 -6.37
C ARG A 65 7.47 6.79 -5.84
N ASP A 66 8.47 6.96 -6.69
CA ASP A 66 9.88 6.91 -6.29
C ASP A 66 10.24 8.16 -5.45
N PRO A 67 11.44 8.22 -4.83
CA PRO A 67 11.86 9.37 -4.04
C PRO A 67 11.98 10.68 -4.84
N GLN A 68 12.04 10.61 -6.17
CA GLN A 68 12.08 11.76 -7.08
C GLN A 68 10.66 12.23 -7.46
N GLY A 69 9.61 11.52 -7.04
CA GLY A 69 8.21 11.81 -7.34
C GLY A 69 7.68 11.16 -8.61
N SER A 70 8.49 10.37 -9.33
CA SER A 70 8.04 9.66 -10.54
C SER A 70 7.03 8.59 -10.16
N ARG A 71 5.90 8.54 -10.87
CA ARG A 71 4.87 7.52 -10.65
C ARG A 71 5.37 6.15 -11.12
N LEU A 72 5.50 5.22 -10.19
CA LEU A 72 5.87 3.83 -10.46
C LEU A 72 4.65 2.94 -10.71
N TRP A 73 3.57 3.19 -9.97
CA TRP A 73 2.34 2.41 -10.06
C TRP A 73 1.13 3.21 -9.59
N ARG A 74 -0.06 2.82 -10.03
CA ARG A 74 -1.33 3.29 -9.47
C ARG A 74 -2.41 2.24 -9.62
N THR A 75 -3.49 2.37 -8.84
CA THR A 75 -4.72 1.64 -9.12
C THR A 75 -5.34 2.05 -10.46
N GLU A 76 -5.93 1.07 -11.14
CA GLU A 76 -6.65 1.27 -12.39
C GLU A 76 -8.17 1.38 -12.13
N ASN A 77 -8.92 1.86 -13.12
CA ASN A 77 -10.40 1.89 -13.11
C ASN A 77 -11.01 2.69 -11.94
N ILE A 78 -10.39 3.81 -11.57
CA ILE A 78 -11.00 4.79 -10.67
C ILE A 78 -12.09 5.52 -11.45
N VAL A 79 -13.34 5.26 -11.07
CA VAL A 79 -14.53 5.77 -11.79
C VAL A 79 -14.96 7.17 -11.29
N ASP A 80 -14.55 7.56 -10.08
CA ASP A 80 -14.97 8.80 -9.41
C ASP A 80 -13.86 9.35 -8.50
N SER A 81 -14.07 10.55 -7.96
CA SER A 81 -13.15 11.16 -7.00
C SER A 81 -13.03 10.32 -5.71
N VAL A 82 -11.80 10.01 -5.34
CA VAL A 82 -11.44 9.26 -4.14
C VAL A 82 -11.25 10.19 -2.94
N SER A 83 -11.70 9.76 -1.76
CA SER A 83 -11.58 10.51 -0.50
C SER A 83 -10.56 9.92 0.48
N GLY A 84 -10.29 8.62 0.39
CA GLY A 84 -9.41 7.94 1.33
C GLY A 84 -9.26 6.45 1.03
N GLY A 85 -8.61 5.75 1.95
CA GLY A 85 -8.53 4.31 1.92
C GLY A 85 -8.21 3.72 3.29
N PHE A 86 -8.67 2.50 3.53
CA PHE A 86 -8.50 1.82 4.80
C PHE A 86 -8.36 0.30 4.62
N MET A 87 -7.63 -0.31 5.54
CA MET A 87 -7.55 -1.76 5.66
C MET A 87 -8.73 -2.29 6.47
N ASN A 88 -9.45 -3.28 5.96
CA ASN A 88 -10.53 -3.93 6.71
C ASN A 88 -10.08 -5.30 7.29
N ASP A 89 -10.92 -5.90 8.13
CA ASP A 89 -10.63 -7.18 8.80
C ASP A 89 -10.67 -8.41 7.87
N THR A 90 -11.17 -8.27 6.64
CA THR A 90 -11.15 -9.36 5.67
C THR A 90 -9.87 -9.40 4.84
N GLY A 91 -8.92 -8.51 5.10
CA GLY A 91 -7.68 -8.44 4.32
C GLY A 91 -7.82 -7.64 3.01
N ASN A 92 -8.86 -6.82 2.86
CA ASN A 92 -9.00 -5.90 1.74
C ASN A 92 -8.55 -4.49 2.12
N PHE A 93 -7.69 -3.90 1.29
CA PHE A 93 -7.45 -2.46 1.31
C PHE A 93 -8.49 -1.78 0.42
N VAL A 94 -9.44 -1.07 1.03
CA VAL A 94 -10.57 -0.44 0.36
C VAL A 94 -10.21 1.01 0.03
N ILE A 95 -10.47 1.41 -1.22
CA ILE A 95 -10.40 2.80 -1.65
C ILE A 95 -11.83 3.36 -1.65
N SER A 96 -12.07 4.41 -0.87
CA SER A 96 -13.41 5.00 -0.70
C SER A 96 -13.59 6.24 -1.54
N ARG A 97 -14.79 6.40 -2.10
CA ARG A 97 -15.20 7.63 -2.79
C ARG A 97 -15.51 8.72 -1.78
N ARG A 98 -15.53 9.96 -2.25
CA ARG A 98 -16.15 11.07 -1.50
C ARG A 98 -17.65 10.95 -1.73
N ASP A 99 -18.42 10.83 -0.64
CA ASP A 99 -19.87 10.92 -0.68
C ASP A 99 -20.32 12.38 -0.95
#